data_AF-A0A359H2V7-F1
#
_entry.id   AF-A0A359H2V7-F1
#
_cell.length_a   1.000
_cell.length_b   1.000
_cell.length_c   1.000
_cell.angle_alpha   90.00
_cell.angle_beta   90.00
_cell.angle_gamma   90.00
#
_symmetry.space_group_name_H-M   'P 1'
#
loop_
_entity.id
_entity.type
_entity.pdbx_description
1 polymer ?
#
loop_
_entity_poly.entity_id
_entity_poly.type
_entity_poly.pdbx_seq_one_letter_code
_entity_poly.pdbx_strand_id
1 'polypeptide(L)'
;MRYFISLSYNGRAFNGWQVQLGHPSVQSELERAFSVYLGEKIDITGAGRTDSGVHAINYIAHLDIQRPLSPEELLKLVYKINAILPSDIVLYKICQVPESSHARFDAIGRTYNYYVHTRKDPFLGEYSFFFPYEVDVEKMNLAAGYLLGEKDFTSMSKLHTDVKTNICTVSEAIWAPGAPLNFTSLSKEGNKGGEITTLCFTITANRFLRNMV
;
A
#
# COMPACT_ATOMS: atom_id res chain seq x y z
N MET A 1 -12.96 -21.94 6.94
CA MET A 1 -11.50 -21.80 7.22
C MET A 1 -11.00 -20.46 6.73
N ARG A 2 -10.11 -19.81 7.50
CA ARG A 2 -9.56 -18.50 7.15
C ARG A 2 -8.21 -18.58 6.47
N TYR A 3 -8.01 -17.70 5.49
CA TYR A 3 -6.78 -17.56 4.74
C TYR A 3 -6.33 -16.10 4.70
N PHE A 4 -5.04 -15.87 4.90
CA PHE A 4 -4.41 -14.60 4.56
C PHE A 4 -3.85 -14.67 3.14
N ILE A 5 -4.00 -13.57 2.41
CA ILE A 5 -3.43 -13.36 1.09
C ILE A 5 -2.47 -12.17 1.12
N SER A 6 -1.35 -12.31 0.42
CA SER A 6 -0.39 -11.23 0.17
C SER A 6 -0.41 -10.89 -1.31
N LEU A 7 -0.52 -9.59 -1.60
CA LEU A 7 -0.65 -9.08 -2.95
C LEU A 7 0.04 -7.72 -3.10
N SER A 8 0.26 -7.32 -4.35
CA SER A 8 0.54 -5.94 -4.73
C SER A 8 -0.51 -5.45 -5.72
N TYR A 9 -0.62 -4.13 -5.84
CA TYR A 9 -1.42 -3.53 -6.91
C TYR A 9 -0.96 -2.14 -7.30
N ASN A 10 -1.15 -1.82 -8.58
CA ASN A 10 -1.13 -0.48 -9.10
C ASN A 10 -2.53 0.15 -8.95
N GLY A 11 -2.67 1.10 -8.02
CA GLY A 11 -3.95 1.72 -7.71
C GLY A 11 -4.52 2.67 -8.78
N ARG A 12 -3.78 2.99 -9.85
CA ARG A 12 -4.14 4.04 -10.81
C ARG A 12 -5.54 3.88 -11.41
N ALA A 13 -5.89 2.66 -11.81
CA ALA A 13 -7.18 2.37 -12.46
C ALA A 13 -8.34 2.20 -11.46
N PHE A 14 -8.09 2.35 -10.16
CA PHE A 14 -9.03 2.02 -9.11
C PHE A 14 -9.39 3.23 -8.26
N ASN A 15 -10.64 3.29 -7.83
CA ASN A 15 -11.16 4.24 -6.85
C ASN A 15 -10.79 3.85 -5.40
N GLY A 16 -9.63 3.23 -5.23
CA GLY A 16 -9.05 2.78 -3.97
C GLY A 16 -9.28 1.29 -3.72
N TRP A 17 -8.97 0.86 -2.50
CA TRP A 17 -9.15 -0.53 -2.09
C TRP A 17 -10.63 -0.92 -2.00
N GLN A 18 -11.42 -0.15 -1.24
CA GLN A 18 -12.76 -0.54 -0.80
C GLN A 18 -13.77 -0.50 -1.96
N VAL A 19 -14.66 -1.50 -2.03
CA VAL A 19 -15.81 -1.49 -2.94
C VAL A 19 -16.64 -0.21 -2.78
N GLN A 20 -16.98 0.42 -3.91
CA GLN A 20 -17.88 1.55 -4.03
C GLN A 20 -18.83 1.30 -5.20
N LEU A 21 -20.09 1.71 -5.07
CA LEU A 21 -21.10 1.46 -6.09
C LEU A 21 -20.72 2.14 -7.41
N GLY A 22 -20.64 1.35 -8.49
CA GLY A 22 -20.38 1.86 -9.84
C GLY A 22 -18.93 2.27 -10.12
N HIS A 23 -17.99 1.99 -9.20
CA HIS A 23 -16.58 2.35 -9.36
C HIS A 23 -15.66 1.14 -9.21
N PRO A 24 -14.61 1.00 -10.04
CA PRO A 24 -13.66 -0.10 -9.92
C PRO A 24 -12.88 0.02 -8.61
N SER A 25 -12.76 -1.09 -7.87
CA SER A 25 -11.89 -1.18 -6.69
C SER A 25 -11.05 -2.45 -6.71
N VAL A 26 -9.93 -2.43 -5.98
CA VAL A 26 -9.06 -3.60 -5.85
C VAL A 26 -9.80 -4.75 -5.17
N GLN A 27 -10.60 -4.42 -4.13
CA GLN A 27 -11.41 -5.41 -3.41
C GLN A 27 -12.42 -6.08 -4.36
N SER A 28 -13.13 -5.34 -5.21
CA SER A 28 -14.12 -5.93 -6.11
C SER A 28 -13.49 -6.88 -7.14
N GLU A 29 -12.31 -6.55 -7.67
CA GLU A 29 -11.62 -7.44 -8.61
C GLU A 29 -11.10 -8.72 -7.96
N LEU A 30 -10.60 -8.63 -6.73
CA LEU A 30 -10.21 -9.81 -5.96
C LEU A 30 -11.43 -10.68 -5.65
N GLU A 31 -12.50 -10.11 -5.11
CA GLU A 31 -13.74 -10.84 -4.79
C GLU A 31 -14.29 -11.53 -6.05
N ARG A 32 -14.33 -10.82 -7.19
CA ARG A 32 -14.72 -11.39 -8.49
C ARG A 32 -13.82 -12.56 -8.89
N ALA A 33 -12.50 -12.40 -8.84
CA ALA A 33 -11.56 -13.44 -9.27
C ALA A 33 -11.67 -14.70 -8.40
N PHE A 34 -11.74 -14.54 -7.09
CA PHE A 34 -11.92 -15.64 -6.14
C PHE A 34 -13.28 -16.31 -6.32
N SER A 35 -14.36 -15.54 -6.49
CA SER A 35 -15.70 -16.09 -6.71
C SER A 35 -15.82 -16.88 -8.00
N VAL A 36 -15.24 -16.38 -9.10
CA VAL A 36 -15.21 -17.10 -10.38
C VAL A 36 -14.45 -18.42 -10.24
N TYR A 37 -13.31 -18.42 -9.55
CA TYR A 37 -12.49 -19.62 -9.41
C TYR A 37 -13.10 -20.66 -8.47
N LEU A 38 -13.69 -20.23 -7.34
CA LEU A 38 -14.23 -21.13 -6.32
C LEU A 38 -15.69 -21.52 -6.59
N GLY A 39 -16.40 -20.80 -7.45
CA GLY A 39 -17.81 -21.07 -7.76
C GLY A 39 -18.77 -20.66 -6.64
N GLU A 40 -18.35 -19.82 -5.71
CA GLU A 40 -19.15 -19.30 -4.61
C GLU A 40 -18.88 -17.81 -4.37
N LYS A 41 -19.78 -17.10 -3.68
CA LYS A 41 -19.53 -15.70 -3.31
C LYS A 41 -18.42 -15.64 -2.26
N ILE A 42 -17.39 -14.85 -2.52
CA ILE A 42 -16.25 -14.63 -1.62
C ILE A 42 -16.21 -13.16 -1.25
N ASP A 43 -16.21 -12.89 0.06
CA ASP A 43 -16.01 -11.56 0.61
C ASP A 43 -14.57 -11.45 1.16
N ILE A 44 -13.91 -10.31 0.91
CA ILE A 44 -12.49 -10.12 1.27
C ILE A 44 -12.32 -8.90 2.19
N THR A 45 -11.58 -9.08 3.28
CA THR A 45 -11.26 -7.99 4.21
C THR A 45 -9.77 -7.63 4.18
N GLY A 46 -9.47 -6.41 3.75
CA GLY A 46 -8.12 -5.87 3.70
C GLY A 46 -7.55 -5.43 5.06
N ALA A 47 -6.22 -5.33 5.15
CA ALA A 47 -5.51 -4.86 6.34
C ALA A 47 -5.65 -3.34 6.59
N GLY A 48 -6.10 -2.58 5.59
CA GLY A 48 -6.29 -1.14 5.65
C GLY A 48 -7.22 -0.63 4.54
N ARG A 49 -7.32 0.67 4.35
CA ARG A 49 -7.91 1.26 3.14
C ARG A 49 -6.84 2.08 2.46
N THR A 50 -6.81 2.01 1.14
CA THR A 50 -6.03 2.93 0.30
C THR A 50 -7.02 3.80 -0.46
N ASP A 51 -6.70 5.09 -0.58
CA ASP A 51 -7.51 6.04 -1.35
C ASP A 51 -7.30 5.82 -2.85
N SER A 52 -8.12 6.48 -3.67
CA SER A 52 -8.06 6.34 -5.14
C SER A 52 -6.67 6.67 -5.69
N GLY A 53 -6.17 5.84 -6.60
CA GLY A 53 -4.84 6.00 -7.20
C GLY A 53 -3.66 5.48 -6.35
N VAL A 54 -3.85 5.19 -5.06
CA VAL A 54 -2.76 4.75 -4.17
C VAL A 54 -2.36 3.30 -4.48
N HIS A 55 -1.06 3.07 -4.69
CA HIS A 55 -0.49 1.74 -4.93
C HIS A 55 -0.21 0.98 -3.62
N ALA A 56 -0.01 -0.33 -3.72
CA ALA A 56 0.55 -1.11 -2.62
C ALA A 56 1.55 -2.15 -3.14
N ILE A 57 2.76 -2.13 -2.60
CA ILE A 57 3.82 -3.11 -2.94
C ILE A 57 3.65 -4.40 -2.14
N ASN A 58 3.17 -4.29 -0.91
CA ASN A 58 2.83 -5.43 -0.06
C ASN A 58 1.56 -5.09 0.72
N TYR A 59 0.47 -5.74 0.36
CA TYR A 59 -0.82 -5.57 0.98
C TYR A 59 -1.34 -6.93 1.44
N ILE A 60 -1.90 -6.96 2.65
CA ILE A 60 -2.47 -8.17 3.25
C ILE A 60 -3.98 -8.04 3.28
N ALA A 61 -4.66 -9.11 2.92
CA ALA A 61 -6.10 -9.27 3.14
C ALA A 61 -6.40 -10.67 3.65
N HIS A 62 -7.63 -10.90 4.10
CA HIS A 62 -8.10 -12.22 4.46
C HIS A 62 -9.46 -12.53 3.85
N LEU A 63 -9.72 -13.82 3.69
CA LEU A 63 -10.97 -14.39 3.22
C LEU A 63 -11.25 -15.71 3.92
N ASP A 64 -12.51 -16.11 3.89
CA ASP A 64 -12.95 -17.40 4.40
C ASP A 64 -13.37 -18.29 3.24
N ILE A 65 -12.90 -19.54 3.26
CA ILE A 65 -13.26 -20.59 2.29
C ILE A 65 -13.88 -21.74 3.09
N GLN A 66 -15.02 -22.26 2.63
CA GLN A 66 -15.83 -23.22 3.39
C GLN A 66 -15.12 -24.55 3.59
N ARG A 67 -14.45 -25.05 2.55
CA ARG A 67 -13.72 -26.32 2.60
C ARG A 67 -12.22 -26.12 2.81
N PRO A 68 -11.53 -27.08 3.43
CA PRO A 68 -10.08 -27.09 3.44
C PRO A 68 -9.52 -27.21 2.02
N LEU A 69 -8.45 -26.46 1.76
CA LEU A 69 -7.63 -26.59 0.57
C LEU A 69 -6.36 -27.36 0.90
N SER A 70 -6.04 -28.38 0.11
CA SER A 70 -4.76 -29.07 0.17
C SER A 70 -3.60 -28.12 -0.21
N PRO A 71 -2.35 -28.41 0.21
CA PRO A 71 -1.18 -27.62 -0.19
C PRO A 71 -1.04 -27.47 -1.72
N GLU A 72 -1.37 -28.52 -2.49
CA GLU A 72 -1.34 -28.48 -3.95
C GLU A 72 -2.39 -27.53 -4.53
N GLU A 73 -3.62 -27.54 -3.97
CA GLU A 73 -4.67 -26.62 -4.37
C GLU A 73 -4.29 -25.17 -4.07
N LEU A 74 -3.66 -24.89 -2.93
CA LEU A 74 -3.18 -23.54 -2.57
C LEU A 74 -2.14 -23.02 -3.56
N LEU A 75 -1.20 -23.87 -4.00
CA LEU A 75 -0.20 -23.51 -5.01
C LEU A 75 -0.86 -23.19 -6.36
N LYS A 76 -1.80 -24.03 -6.80
CA LYS A 76 -2.55 -23.82 -8.06
C LYS A 76 -3.46 -22.60 -7.98
N LEU A 77 -4.06 -22.33 -6.82
CA LEU A 77 -4.98 -21.23 -6.62
C LEU A 77 -4.30 -19.89 -6.94
N VAL A 78 -3.10 -19.62 -6.45
CA VAL A 78 -2.40 -18.36 -6.73
C VAL A 78 -2.24 -18.13 -8.23
N TYR A 79 -1.79 -19.16 -8.95
CA TYR A 79 -1.64 -19.11 -10.41
C TYR A 79 -2.98 -18.85 -11.13
N LYS A 80 -4.04 -19.55 -10.71
CA LYS A 80 -5.37 -19.43 -11.33
C LYS A 80 -6.04 -18.09 -11.06
N ILE A 81 -5.90 -17.56 -9.85
CA ILE A 81 -6.40 -16.24 -9.49
C ILE A 81 -5.67 -15.16 -10.30
N ASN A 82 -4.34 -15.21 -10.40
CA ASN A 82 -3.59 -14.28 -11.24
C ASN A 82 -3.93 -14.35 -12.73
N ALA A 83 -4.42 -15.49 -13.22
CA ALA A 83 -4.91 -15.61 -14.60
C ALA A 83 -6.26 -14.91 -14.83
N ILE A 84 -7.00 -14.58 -13.77
CA ILE A 84 -8.32 -13.91 -13.82
C ILE A 84 -8.21 -12.42 -13.47
N LEU A 85 -7.26 -12.06 -12.61
CA LEU A 85 -6.99 -10.68 -12.20
C LEU A 85 -6.45 -9.85 -13.37
N PRO A 86 -6.71 -8.53 -13.38
CA PRO A 86 -6.02 -7.61 -14.28
C PRO A 86 -4.52 -7.56 -13.95
N SER A 87 -3.69 -7.15 -14.91
CA SER A 87 -2.24 -7.01 -14.72
C SER A 87 -1.84 -6.05 -13.60
N ASP A 88 -2.74 -5.16 -13.21
CA ASP A 88 -2.54 -4.19 -12.13
C ASP A 88 -2.65 -4.79 -10.72
N ILE A 89 -3.08 -6.05 -10.56
CA ILE A 89 -3.20 -6.73 -9.25
C ILE A 89 -2.49 -8.07 -9.33
N VAL A 90 -1.54 -8.31 -8.44
CA VAL A 90 -0.80 -9.57 -8.39
C VAL A 90 -0.92 -10.20 -7.01
N LEU A 91 -1.50 -11.40 -6.95
CA LEU A 91 -1.50 -12.25 -5.77
C LEU A 91 -0.17 -13.01 -5.68
N TYR A 92 0.55 -12.88 -4.58
CA TYR A 92 1.81 -13.58 -4.36
C TYR A 92 1.65 -14.87 -3.58
N LYS A 93 0.84 -14.83 -2.52
CA LYS A 93 0.75 -15.92 -1.55
C LYS A 93 -0.63 -16.00 -0.95
N ILE A 94 -1.03 -17.22 -0.64
CA ILE A 94 -2.16 -17.54 0.23
C ILE A 94 -1.68 -18.49 1.33
N CYS A 95 -2.12 -18.30 2.57
CA CYS A 95 -1.80 -19.19 3.67
C CYS A 95 -2.97 -19.33 4.64
N GLN A 96 -3.23 -20.55 5.10
CA GLN A 96 -4.22 -20.80 6.14
C GLN A 96 -3.76 -20.18 7.46
N VAL A 97 -4.69 -19.58 8.18
CA VAL A 97 -4.47 -18.97 9.49
C VAL A 97 -5.57 -19.43 10.46
N PRO A 98 -5.39 -19.24 11.79
CA PRO A 98 -6.48 -19.42 12.75
C PRO A 98 -7.73 -18.62 12.36
N GLU A 99 -8.92 -19.15 12.65
CA GLU A 99 -10.19 -18.48 12.31
C GLU A 99 -10.39 -17.14 13.02
N SER A 100 -9.75 -16.97 14.19
CA SER A 100 -9.73 -15.71 14.93
C SER A 100 -8.82 -14.64 14.31
N SER A 101 -7.92 -15.00 13.39
CA SER A 101 -6.98 -14.05 12.80
C SER A 101 -7.69 -13.03 11.91
N HIS A 102 -7.28 -11.77 11.96
CA HIS A 102 -7.91 -10.69 11.23
C HIS A 102 -6.88 -9.71 10.64
N ALA A 103 -6.79 -9.65 9.31
CA ALA A 103 -5.78 -8.87 8.59
C ALA A 103 -5.67 -7.41 9.05
N ARG A 104 -6.79 -6.76 9.40
CA ARG A 104 -6.81 -5.38 9.91
C ARG A 104 -6.40 -5.25 11.37
N PHE A 105 -6.89 -6.12 12.26
CA PHE A 105 -6.81 -5.88 13.70
C PHE A 105 -5.56 -6.51 14.31
N ASP A 106 -5.05 -7.58 13.71
CA ASP A 106 -3.81 -8.24 14.16
C ASP A 106 -2.55 -7.57 13.60
N ALA A 107 -2.69 -6.69 12.60
CA ALA A 107 -1.56 -5.96 12.04
C ALA A 107 -0.98 -4.97 13.06
N ILE A 108 0.30 -5.18 13.40
CA ILE A 108 1.05 -4.41 14.40
C ILE A 108 1.55 -3.05 13.88
N GLY A 109 1.59 -2.86 12.57
CA GLY A 109 2.05 -1.63 11.95
C GLY A 109 1.86 -1.63 10.44
N ARG A 110 1.96 -0.45 9.84
CA ARG A 110 1.97 -0.25 8.39
C ARG A 110 3.08 0.72 8.05
N THR A 111 3.64 0.57 6.86
CA THR A 111 4.66 1.47 6.32
C THR A 111 4.16 2.02 4.99
N TYR A 112 4.27 3.33 4.80
CA TYR A 112 4.02 4.00 3.54
C TYR A 112 5.31 4.66 3.04
N ASN A 113 5.49 4.63 1.73
CA ASN A 113 6.56 5.34 1.03
C ASN A 113 5.91 6.37 0.11
N TYR A 114 6.28 7.64 0.26
CA TYR A 114 5.85 8.72 -0.61
C TYR A 114 7.05 9.24 -1.41
N TYR A 115 6.99 9.15 -2.73
CA TYR A 115 8.11 9.49 -3.60
C TYR A 115 7.95 10.89 -4.20
N VAL A 116 9.01 11.70 -4.16
CA VAL A 116 9.07 13.05 -4.74
C VAL A 116 10.26 13.13 -5.68
N HIS A 117 10.12 13.80 -6.83
CA HIS A 117 11.23 14.10 -7.73
C HIS A 117 11.26 15.58 -8.12
N THR A 118 12.47 16.14 -8.23
CA THR A 118 12.68 17.58 -8.47
C THR A 118 13.01 17.93 -9.92
N ARG A 119 13.30 16.92 -10.75
CA ARG A 119 13.59 17.09 -12.18
C ARG A 119 12.65 16.24 -13.02
N LYS A 120 12.13 16.79 -14.12
CA LYS A 120 11.25 16.06 -15.02
C LYS A 120 11.88 14.74 -15.46
N ASP A 121 11.12 13.67 -15.29
CA ASP A 121 11.50 12.33 -15.73
C ASP A 121 10.27 11.66 -16.35
N PRO A 122 10.37 11.14 -17.59
CA PRO A 122 9.23 10.54 -18.28
C PRO A 122 8.71 9.25 -17.64
N PHE A 123 9.47 8.59 -16.76
CA PHE A 123 9.09 7.35 -16.09
C PHE A 123 8.55 7.56 -14.68
N LEU A 124 8.79 8.72 -14.07
CA LEU A 124 8.39 9.00 -12.69
C LEU A 124 7.00 9.62 -12.55
N GLY A 125 6.45 10.19 -13.62
CA GLY A 125 5.21 10.99 -13.56
C GLY A 125 4.00 10.28 -12.94
N GLU A 126 3.94 8.95 -13.01
CA GLU A 126 2.84 8.16 -12.43
C GLU A 126 3.15 7.63 -11.03
N TYR A 127 4.43 7.54 -10.65
CA TYR A 127 4.88 6.84 -9.45
C TYR A 127 5.51 7.76 -8.39
N SER A 128 5.68 9.03 -8.72
CA SER A 128 6.29 10.04 -7.86
C SER A 128 5.70 11.41 -8.13
N PHE A 129 5.57 12.20 -7.07
CA PHE A 129 5.12 13.57 -7.15
C PHE A 129 6.23 14.49 -7.68
N PHE A 130 5.94 15.24 -8.74
CA PHE A 130 6.88 16.22 -9.31
C PHE A 130 6.86 17.52 -8.50
N PHE A 131 7.99 17.88 -7.90
CA PHE A 131 8.16 19.09 -7.11
C PHE A 131 9.39 19.89 -7.60
N PRO A 132 9.23 20.85 -8.53
CA PRO A 132 10.34 21.50 -9.25
C PRO A 132 11.13 22.53 -8.44
N TYR A 133 10.97 22.55 -7.11
CA TYR A 133 11.60 23.53 -6.24
C TYR A 133 12.69 22.88 -5.40
N GLU A 134 13.65 23.70 -4.97
CA GLU A 134 14.68 23.25 -4.04
C GLU A 134 14.05 22.79 -2.72
N VAL A 135 14.60 21.70 -2.19
CA VAL A 135 14.14 21.08 -0.95
C VAL A 135 15.30 20.97 0.02
N ASP A 136 15.06 21.34 1.27
CA ASP A 136 16.02 21.22 2.35
C ASP A 136 15.69 19.94 3.15
N VAL A 137 16.36 18.85 2.77
CA VAL A 137 16.13 17.51 3.34
C VAL A 137 16.42 17.49 4.84
N GLU A 138 17.38 18.28 5.32
CA GLU A 138 17.68 18.40 6.75
C GLU A 138 16.51 19.01 7.50
N LYS A 139 15.98 20.15 7.02
CA LYS A 139 14.78 20.77 7.61
C LYS A 139 13.54 19.89 7.51
N MET A 140 13.37 19.17 6.41
CA MET A 140 12.26 18.21 6.24
C MET A 140 12.35 17.07 7.26
N ASN A 141 13.56 16.57 7.54
CA ASN A 141 13.79 15.55 8.55
C ASN A 141 13.64 16.08 9.99
N LEU A 142 14.04 17.32 10.27
CA LEU A 142 13.72 17.99 11.53
C LEU A 142 12.19 18.08 11.73
N ALA A 143 11.45 18.43 10.68
CA ALA A 143 9.99 18.45 10.71
C ALA A 143 9.38 17.04 10.91
N ALA A 144 9.88 16.04 10.18
CA ALA A 144 9.43 14.65 10.29
C ALA A 144 9.66 14.07 11.70
N GLY A 145 10.75 14.47 12.38
CA GLY A 145 11.03 14.10 13.76
C GLY A 145 9.91 14.47 14.75
N TYR A 146 9.15 15.53 14.49
CA TYR A 146 8.00 15.89 15.32
C TYR A 146 6.82 14.92 15.22
N LEU A 147 6.81 14.02 14.22
CA LEU A 147 5.78 13.00 14.07
C LEU A 147 6.04 11.78 14.95
N LEU A 148 7.29 11.52 15.35
CA LEU A 148 7.69 10.31 16.08
C LEU A 148 7.07 10.21 17.48
N GLY A 149 6.69 9.00 17.87
CA GLY A 149 6.08 8.68 19.16
C GLY A 149 4.55 8.68 19.12
N GLU A 150 3.93 8.62 20.30
CA GLU A 150 2.48 8.64 20.45
C GLU A 150 1.97 10.08 20.46
N LYS A 151 1.06 10.42 19.53
CA LYS A 151 0.51 11.77 19.36
C LYS A 151 -0.94 11.74 18.92
N ASP A 152 -1.64 12.83 19.19
CA ASP A 152 -2.93 13.13 18.59
C ASP A 152 -2.72 13.74 17.19
N PHE A 153 -3.16 13.03 16.17
CA PHE A 153 -3.07 13.44 14.77
C PHE A 153 -4.37 14.06 14.23
N THR A 154 -5.21 14.64 15.10
CA THR A 154 -6.47 15.29 14.70
C THR A 154 -6.29 16.29 13.55
N SER A 155 -5.24 17.11 13.58
CA SER A 155 -4.93 18.09 12.51
C SER A 155 -4.58 17.45 11.15
N MET A 156 -4.25 16.16 11.14
CA MET A 156 -3.91 15.36 9.95
C MET A 156 -5.02 14.35 9.61
N SER A 157 -6.20 14.46 10.22
CA SER A 157 -7.31 13.54 9.97
C SER A 157 -8.39 14.22 9.13
N LYS A 158 -9.07 13.45 8.28
CA LYS A 158 -10.33 13.90 7.69
C LYS A 158 -11.37 14.14 8.79
N LEU A 159 -12.17 15.19 8.64
CA LEU A 159 -13.31 15.47 9.53
C LEU A 159 -14.41 14.41 9.38
N HIS A 160 -15.22 14.21 10.42
CA HIS A 160 -16.38 13.33 10.46
C HIS A 160 -16.09 11.85 10.14
N THR A 161 -15.03 11.31 10.75
CA THR A 161 -14.65 9.89 10.62
C THR A 161 -15.22 9.02 11.75
N ASP A 162 -15.50 7.75 11.46
CA ASP A 162 -15.97 6.77 12.46
C ASP A 162 -14.88 6.25 13.42
N VAL A 163 -13.69 6.86 13.44
CA VAL A 163 -12.61 6.43 14.33
C VAL A 163 -12.85 6.91 15.76
N LYS A 164 -12.66 6.01 16.73
CA LYS A 164 -12.84 6.32 18.16
C LYS A 164 -11.74 7.20 18.76
N THR A 165 -10.59 7.26 18.09
CA THR A 165 -9.42 8.02 18.53
C THR A 165 -8.56 8.38 17.31
N ASN A 166 -7.93 9.56 17.43
CA ASN A 166 -6.94 10.10 16.50
C ASN A 166 -5.50 9.90 17.01
N ILE A 167 -5.32 9.17 18.11
CA ILE A 167 -4.02 8.84 18.67
C ILE A 167 -3.38 7.74 17.82
N CYS A 168 -2.18 8.01 17.31
CA CYS A 168 -1.34 7.06 16.59
C CYS A 168 0.07 7.07 17.17
N THR A 169 0.80 5.96 17.03
CA THR A 169 2.19 5.83 17.44
C THR A 169 3.04 5.65 16.19
N VAL A 170 3.83 6.66 15.84
CA VAL A 170 4.74 6.63 14.69
C VAL A 170 6.12 6.18 15.17
N SER A 171 6.62 5.09 14.60
CA SER A 171 7.93 4.52 14.92
C SER A 171 9.03 4.98 13.96
N GLU A 172 8.66 5.44 12.78
CA GLU A 172 9.58 5.91 11.74
C GLU A 172 8.94 7.02 10.93
N ALA A 173 9.70 8.07 10.64
CA ALA A 173 9.31 9.17 9.76
C ALA A 173 10.60 9.83 9.25
N ILE A 174 11.00 9.53 8.00
CA ILE A 174 12.29 9.97 7.47
C ILE A 174 12.23 10.20 5.95
N TRP A 175 12.87 11.28 5.52
CA TRP A 175 13.19 11.58 4.13
C TRP A 175 14.61 11.11 3.81
N ALA A 176 14.74 10.33 2.75
CA ALA A 176 16.02 9.86 2.23
C ALA A 176 16.03 9.87 0.70
N PRO A 177 17.21 9.85 0.04
CA PRO A 177 17.29 9.55 -1.38
C PRO A 177 16.60 8.22 -1.71
N GLY A 178 15.71 8.22 -2.70
CA GLY A 178 14.98 7.01 -3.08
C GLY A 178 14.05 7.25 -4.25
N ALA A 179 13.90 6.25 -5.11
CA ALA A 179 13.03 6.31 -6.28
C ALA A 179 12.03 5.13 -6.27
N PRO A 180 10.83 5.31 -6.83
CA PRO A 180 9.85 4.23 -6.93
C PRO A 180 10.28 3.15 -7.92
N LEU A 181 11.16 3.50 -8.87
CA LEU A 181 11.68 2.63 -9.91
C LEU A 181 13.20 2.62 -9.83
N ASN A 182 13.78 1.42 -9.80
CA ASN A 182 15.22 1.24 -9.82
C ASN A 182 15.71 1.21 -11.28
N PHE A 183 16.04 2.38 -11.83
CA PHE A 183 16.77 2.48 -13.09
C PHE A 183 18.21 2.90 -12.82
N THR A 184 19.17 2.11 -13.30
CA THR A 184 20.56 2.54 -13.38
C THR A 184 20.66 3.52 -14.54
N SER A 185 20.80 4.82 -14.28
CA SER A 185 21.08 5.76 -15.38
C SER A 185 22.46 5.42 -15.98
N LEU A 186 22.56 5.46 -17.32
CA LEU A 186 23.81 5.25 -18.06
C LEU A 186 24.86 6.35 -17.80
N SER A 187 24.51 7.42 -17.08
CA SER A 187 25.37 8.56 -16.80
C SER A 187 26.09 8.40 -15.46
N LYS A 188 27.07 7.49 -15.39
CA LYS A 188 28.07 7.50 -14.29
C LYS A 188 29.13 8.59 -14.45
N GLU A 189 29.13 9.33 -15.56
CA GLU A 189 30.11 10.38 -15.84
C GLU A 189 29.39 11.72 -16.02
N GLY A 190 29.33 12.54 -14.98
CA GLY A 190 28.87 13.93 -15.15
C GLY A 190 28.56 14.72 -13.88
N ASN A 191 27.95 14.11 -12.85
CA ASN A 191 27.59 14.87 -11.65
C ASN A 191 28.75 14.88 -10.64
N LYS A 192 29.72 15.78 -10.88
CA LYS A 192 30.54 16.34 -9.80
C LYS A 192 29.64 17.24 -8.94
N GLY A 193 28.89 16.62 -8.04
CA GLY A 193 27.84 17.24 -7.21
C GLY A 193 26.61 16.35 -7.24
N GLY A 194 26.54 15.39 -6.31
CA GLY A 194 25.45 14.40 -6.21
C GLY A 194 24.13 15.03 -5.75
N GLU A 195 23.53 15.86 -6.60
CA GLU A 195 22.23 16.45 -6.33
C GLU A 195 21.16 15.34 -6.34
N ILE A 196 20.51 15.13 -5.21
CA ILE A 196 19.46 14.12 -5.05
C ILE A 196 18.23 14.62 -5.82
N THR A 197 17.91 13.97 -6.93
CA THR A 197 16.75 14.34 -7.76
C THR A 197 15.47 13.64 -7.34
N THR A 198 15.57 12.57 -6.55
CA THR A 198 14.44 11.75 -6.13
C THR A 198 14.56 11.39 -4.66
N LEU A 199 13.49 11.64 -3.91
CA LEU A 199 13.39 11.44 -2.48
C LEU A 199 12.24 10.48 -2.16
N CYS A 200 12.38 9.75 -1.07
CA CYS A 200 11.34 8.94 -0.48
C CYS A 200 11.11 9.39 0.97
N PHE A 201 9.86 9.69 1.30
CA PHE A 201 9.42 9.78 2.69
C PHE A 201 8.89 8.42 3.13
N THR A 202 9.58 7.80 4.08
CA THR A 202 9.13 6.56 4.71
C THR A 202 8.52 6.89 6.07
N ILE A 203 7.28 6.44 6.27
CA ILE A 203 6.58 6.58 7.54
C ILE A 203 5.98 5.23 7.99
N THR A 204 6.29 4.84 9.22
CA THR A 204 5.80 3.60 9.83
C THR A 204 5.05 3.92 11.13
N ALA A 205 3.84 3.40 11.27
CA ALA A 205 3.02 3.59 12.47
C ALA A 205 2.17 2.35 12.77
N ASN A 206 1.71 2.22 14.01
CA ASN A 206 0.76 1.17 14.41
C ASN A 206 -0.54 1.21 13.59
N ARG A 207 -1.00 2.42 13.27
CA ARG A 207 -2.14 2.72 12.40
C ARG A 207 -2.01 4.13 11.82
N PHE A 208 -2.79 4.39 10.78
CA PHE A 208 -2.95 5.73 10.19
C PHE A 208 -4.42 6.13 10.17
N LEU A 209 -4.66 7.44 10.24
CA LEU A 209 -5.97 8.02 9.99
C LEU A 209 -6.16 8.22 8.47
N ARG A 210 -7.39 8.46 8.05
CA ARG A 210 -7.68 8.72 6.63
C ARG A 210 -7.06 10.06 6.23
N ASN A 211 -6.29 10.07 5.14
CA ASN A 211 -5.50 11.21 4.63
C ASN A 211 -4.38 11.70 5.56
N MET A 212 -3.89 10.85 6.46
CA MET A 212 -2.82 11.24 7.40
C MET A 212 -1.43 11.30 6.76
N VAL A 213 -1.16 10.43 5.78
CA VAL A 213 0.12 10.33 5.07
C VAL A 213 0.12 11.19 3.82
#